data_AF-A0A6D2G926-F1
#
_entry.id   AF-A0A6D2G926-F1
#
_cell.length_a   1.000
_cell.length_b   1.000
_cell.length_c   1.000
_cell.angle_alpha   90.00
_cell.angle_beta   90.00
_cell.angle_gamma   90.00
#
_symmetry.space_group_name_H-M   'P 1'
#
loop_
_entity.id
_entity.type
_entity.pdbx_description
1 polymer ?
#
loop_
_entity_poly.entity_id
_entity_poly.type
_entity_poly.pdbx_seq_one_letter_code
_entity_poly.pdbx_strand_id
1 'polypeptide(L)'
;MIRWLCDYHNLNEDDLRNSLYWHQDNDAVSHLMRVASGLDSLVLGEPQILGQVKKRLRIRKKATLTPARWSECFRSLFPVAKRVRTETDIGASAVSVAFAACTLARQIFESLSTVTVLLVGAGETIELVARHLREHKVQKMIIANRTRERAQALADEVGAEVISLSDIDARLQDADIIISSTASPLPIIGKGMVERALKNRRNQPMLLVDIAVPRDVEPEVGKLANAYLYSVDDLQSIISHNLAQRQAAAVEAETIVEQEASEFMAWLRAQGASETIREYRSQSEQIRGRTDYQSAVGPSTGRRCASHLAGSGMETDQPPDSCANEITSTGCP
;
A
#
# COMPACT_ATOMS: atom_id res chain seq x y z
N MET A 1 14.55 -8.73 14.66
CA MET A 1 13.97 -7.63 13.87
C MET A 1 14.49 -6.27 14.29
N ILE A 2 14.37 -5.87 15.56
CA ILE A 2 14.89 -4.57 16.07
C ILE A 2 16.38 -4.39 15.73
N ARG A 3 17.23 -5.34 16.11
CA ARG A 3 18.66 -5.32 15.75
C ARG A 3 18.92 -5.15 14.25
N TRP A 4 18.17 -5.87 13.41
CA TRP A 4 18.29 -5.75 11.95
C TRP A 4 17.90 -4.34 11.45
N LEU A 5 16.88 -3.70 12.02
CA LEU A 5 16.51 -2.32 11.70
C LEU A 5 17.59 -1.33 12.14
N CYS A 6 18.15 -1.50 13.34
CA CYS A 6 19.26 -0.69 13.83
C CYS A 6 20.47 -0.81 12.90
N ASP A 7 20.84 -2.02 12.52
CA ASP A 7 22.01 -2.29 11.66
C ASP A 7 21.80 -1.77 10.24
N TYR A 8 20.58 -1.89 9.68
CA TYR A 8 20.28 -1.46 8.32
C TYR A 8 20.17 0.06 8.17
N HIS A 9 19.59 0.75 9.16
CA HIS A 9 19.39 2.20 9.15
C HIS A 9 20.42 2.98 9.97
N ASN A 10 21.37 2.28 10.59
CA ASN A 10 22.39 2.85 11.47
C ASN A 10 21.78 3.71 12.60
N LEU A 11 20.78 3.14 13.29
CA LEU A 11 20.02 3.81 14.36
C LEU A 11 20.43 3.28 15.74
N ASN A 12 20.33 4.15 16.75
CA ASN A 12 20.47 3.75 18.15
C ASN A 12 19.26 2.87 18.55
N GLU A 13 19.54 1.74 19.21
CA GLU A 13 18.51 0.81 19.68
C GLU A 13 17.57 1.44 20.71
N ASP A 14 18.06 2.33 21.57
CA ASP A 14 17.25 2.97 22.61
C ASP A 14 16.25 3.97 22.02
N ASP A 15 16.68 4.77 21.05
CA ASP A 15 15.81 5.72 20.32
C ASP A 15 14.77 4.98 19.48
N LEU A 16 15.17 3.85 18.86
CA LEU A 16 14.26 3.03 18.07
C LEU A 16 13.22 2.35 18.97
N ARG A 17 13.60 1.82 20.13
CA ARG A 17 12.68 1.16 21.07
C ARG A 17 11.57 2.08 21.55
N ASN A 18 11.90 3.35 21.80
CA ASN A 18 10.92 4.36 22.23
C ASN A 18 9.96 4.78 21.10
N SER A 19 10.28 4.47 19.85
CA SER A 19 9.50 4.85 18.66
C SER A 19 8.74 3.67 18.03
N LEU A 20 8.86 2.47 18.59
CA LEU A 20 8.23 1.25 18.07
C LEU A 20 6.92 0.95 18.80
N TYR A 21 5.96 0.43 18.05
CA TYR A 21 4.74 -0.17 18.58
C TYR A 21 4.52 -1.55 17.98
N TRP A 22 3.74 -2.39 18.67
CA TRP A 22 3.48 -3.78 18.29
C TRP A 22 2.03 -4.14 18.51
N HIS A 23 1.45 -4.81 17.52
CA HIS A 23 0.13 -5.41 17.60
C HIS A 23 0.24 -6.91 17.36
N GLN A 24 -0.68 -7.68 17.95
CA GLN A 24 -0.74 -9.13 17.82
C GLN A 24 -2.16 -9.57 17.46
N ASP A 25 -2.26 -10.66 16.71
CA ASP A 25 -3.53 -11.30 16.35
C ASP A 25 -4.59 -10.32 15.81
N ASN A 26 -5.74 -10.23 16.49
CA ASN A 26 -6.85 -9.38 16.09
C ASN A 26 -6.44 -7.90 16.01
N ASP A 27 -5.62 -7.44 16.94
CA ASP A 27 -5.15 -6.05 16.95
C ASP A 27 -4.27 -5.76 15.75
N ALA A 28 -3.47 -6.73 15.29
CA ALA A 28 -2.63 -6.56 14.10
C ALA A 28 -3.47 -6.50 12.82
N VAL A 29 -4.51 -7.33 12.72
CA VAL A 29 -5.45 -7.33 11.59
C VAL A 29 -6.28 -6.05 11.57
N SER A 30 -6.84 -5.68 12.72
CA SER A 30 -7.59 -4.45 12.91
C SER A 30 -6.73 -3.24 12.55
N HIS A 31 -5.50 -3.17 13.07
CA HIS A 31 -4.56 -2.10 12.72
C HIS A 31 -4.27 -2.04 11.22
N LEU A 32 -4.01 -3.17 10.57
CA LEU A 32 -3.79 -3.20 9.12
C LEU A 32 -5.02 -2.71 8.35
N MET A 33 -6.23 -3.09 8.77
CA MET A 33 -7.49 -2.64 8.18
C MET A 33 -7.74 -1.14 8.43
N ARG A 34 -7.42 -0.63 9.62
CA ARG A 34 -7.46 0.80 9.95
C ARG A 34 -6.52 1.59 9.03
N VAL A 35 -5.25 1.19 8.95
CA VAL A 35 -4.23 1.83 8.11
C VAL A 35 -4.64 1.80 6.64
N ALA A 36 -5.07 0.65 6.11
CA ALA A 36 -5.47 0.52 4.71
C ALA A 36 -6.74 1.30 4.36
N SER A 37 -7.64 1.48 5.34
CA SER A 37 -8.85 2.31 5.19
C SER A 37 -8.56 3.80 5.39
N GLY A 38 -7.33 4.16 5.76
CA GLY A 38 -6.91 5.53 6.03
C GLY A 38 -7.37 6.07 7.37
N LEU A 39 -7.83 5.23 8.31
CA LEU A 39 -8.25 5.64 9.67
C LEU A 39 -7.08 6.02 10.57
N ASP A 40 -5.90 5.52 10.24
CA ASP A 40 -4.65 5.75 10.96
C ASP A 40 -3.70 6.67 10.19
N SER A 41 -4.22 7.36 9.17
CA SER A 41 -3.48 8.39 8.45
C SER A 41 -3.73 9.75 9.12
N LEU A 42 -2.70 10.60 9.10
CA LEU A 42 -2.79 12.02 9.46
C LEU A 42 -3.92 12.74 8.70
N VAL A 43 -4.31 12.20 7.55
CA VAL A 43 -5.52 12.54 6.82
C VAL A 43 -6.42 11.31 6.72
N LEU A 44 -7.51 11.32 7.50
CA LEU A 44 -8.53 10.27 7.45
C LEU A 44 -9.00 10.04 6.00
N GLY A 45 -9.00 8.80 5.52
CA GLY A 45 -9.59 8.43 4.22
C GLY A 45 -8.73 8.61 2.97
N GLU A 46 -7.43 8.87 3.10
CA GLU A 46 -6.49 8.94 1.98
C GLU A 46 -6.42 7.62 1.15
N PRO A 47 -6.68 7.64 -0.18
CA PRO A 47 -6.59 6.44 -1.04
C PRO A 47 -5.18 5.91 -1.25
N GLN A 48 -4.17 6.73 -0.95
CA GLN A 48 -2.77 6.46 -1.25
C GLN A 48 -2.26 5.24 -0.49
N ILE A 49 -2.65 5.07 0.78
CA ILE A 49 -2.19 3.95 1.62
C ILE A 49 -2.67 2.61 1.05
N LEU A 50 -3.94 2.53 0.64
CA LEU A 50 -4.48 1.33 -0.02
C LEU A 50 -3.75 1.01 -1.33
N GLY A 51 -3.44 2.05 -2.11
CA GLY A 51 -2.67 1.94 -3.35
C GLY A 51 -1.25 1.40 -3.12
N GLN A 52 -0.57 1.88 -2.08
CA GLN A 52 0.76 1.40 -1.69
C GLN A 52 0.73 -0.07 -1.26
N VAL A 53 -0.25 -0.48 -0.45
CA VAL A 53 -0.43 -1.87 -0.04
C VAL A 53 -0.64 -2.78 -1.26
N LYS A 54 -1.51 -2.38 -2.20
CA LYS A 54 -1.74 -3.12 -3.46
C LYS A 54 -0.46 -3.25 -4.29
N LYS A 55 0.32 -2.17 -4.41
CA LYS A 55 1.59 -2.17 -5.17
C LYS A 55 2.60 -3.14 -4.57
N ARG A 56 2.75 -3.16 -3.24
CA ARG A 56 3.66 -4.07 -2.54
C ARG A 56 3.23 -5.53 -2.66
N LEU A 57 1.92 -5.83 -2.54
CA LEU A 57 1.39 -7.18 -2.76
C LEU A 57 1.66 -7.68 -4.18
N ARG A 58 1.47 -6.82 -5.19
CA ARG A 58 1.71 -7.17 -6.60
C ARG A 58 3.18 -7.52 -6.87
N ILE A 59 4.11 -6.80 -6.24
CA ILE A 59 5.54 -7.10 -6.34
C ILE A 59 5.84 -8.47 -5.69
N ARG A 60 5.27 -8.74 -4.52
CA ARG A 60 5.54 -9.97 -3.76
C ARG A 60 4.91 -11.23 -4.36
N LYS A 61 3.73 -11.12 -5.00
CA LYS A 61 3.11 -12.24 -5.75
C LYS A 61 3.99 -12.72 -6.91
N LYS A 62 4.74 -11.82 -7.56
CA LYS A 62 5.69 -12.17 -8.63
C LYS A 62 6.94 -12.89 -8.12
N ALA A 63 7.25 -12.77 -6.82
CA ALA A 63 8.43 -13.36 -6.21
C ALA A 63 8.14 -14.68 -5.47
N THR A 64 6.91 -15.21 -5.48
CA THR A 64 6.50 -16.48 -4.81
C THR A 64 6.73 -16.49 -3.28
N LEU A 65 6.85 -15.32 -2.64
CA LEU A 65 7.23 -15.17 -1.22
C LEU A 65 6.05 -14.83 -0.29
N THR A 66 4.81 -15.17 -0.65
CA THR A 66 3.62 -14.85 0.18
C THR A 66 2.98 -16.11 0.74
N PRO A 67 3.10 -16.39 2.05
CA PRO A 67 2.34 -17.47 2.68
C PRO A 67 0.83 -17.30 2.42
N ALA A 68 0.11 -18.42 2.27
CA ALA A 68 -1.31 -18.41 1.91
C ALA A 68 -2.18 -17.54 2.85
N ARG A 69 -1.88 -17.58 4.16
CA ARG A 69 -2.57 -16.80 5.20
C ARG A 69 -2.45 -15.27 4.97
N TRP A 70 -1.29 -14.79 4.49
CA TRP A 70 -1.13 -13.37 4.14
C TRP A 70 -1.91 -13.00 2.88
N SER A 71 -1.92 -13.87 1.86
CA SER A 71 -2.69 -13.62 0.64
C SER A 71 -4.19 -13.50 0.93
N GLU A 72 -4.70 -14.29 1.86
CA GLU A 72 -6.08 -14.18 2.30
C GLU A 72 -6.34 -12.89 3.08
N CYS A 73 -5.48 -12.55 4.04
CA CYS A 73 -5.59 -11.30 4.79
C CYS A 73 -5.67 -10.07 3.87
N PHE A 74 -4.83 -10.01 2.84
CA PHE A 74 -4.92 -8.92 1.85
C PHE A 74 -6.16 -9.01 0.96
N ARG A 75 -6.72 -10.20 0.73
CA ARG A 75 -7.97 -10.37 -0.03
C ARG A 75 -9.17 -9.85 0.76
N SER A 76 -9.24 -10.08 2.07
CA SER A 76 -10.28 -9.52 2.94
C SER A 76 -10.08 -8.01 3.18
N LEU A 77 -8.83 -7.54 3.23
CA LEU A 77 -8.50 -6.12 3.43
C LEU A 77 -9.10 -5.17 2.39
N PHE A 78 -9.02 -5.51 1.09
CA PHE A 78 -9.40 -4.56 0.02
C PHE A 78 -10.90 -4.25 -0.06
N PRO A 79 -11.82 -5.23 0.07
CA PRO A 79 -13.24 -4.97 0.20
C PRO A 79 -13.59 -4.09 1.40
N VAL A 80 -12.96 -4.33 2.56
CA VAL A 80 -13.18 -3.56 3.79
C VAL A 80 -12.79 -2.11 3.60
N ALA A 81 -11.56 -1.86 3.11
CA ALA A 81 -11.11 -0.51 2.81
C ALA A 81 -11.96 0.18 1.76
N LYS A 82 -12.59 -0.57 0.83
CA LYS A 82 -13.56 -0.01 -0.12
C LYS A 82 -14.87 0.35 0.58
N ARG A 83 -15.43 -0.56 1.40
CA ARG A 83 -16.67 -0.35 2.16
C ARG A 83 -16.56 0.86 3.07
N VAL A 84 -15.50 0.95 3.89
CA VAL A 84 -15.27 2.12 4.74
C VAL A 84 -15.33 3.43 3.94
N ARG A 85 -14.75 3.47 2.74
CA ARG A 85 -14.78 4.68 1.90
C ARG A 85 -16.12 4.96 1.23
N THR A 86 -16.91 3.94 0.92
CA THR A 86 -18.18 4.13 0.20
C THR A 86 -19.37 4.27 1.14
N GLU A 87 -19.29 3.69 2.32
CA GLU A 87 -20.37 3.62 3.31
C GLU A 87 -20.22 4.67 4.40
N THR A 88 -19.03 5.29 4.57
CA THR A 88 -18.81 6.34 5.57
C THR A 88 -18.30 7.63 4.92
N ASP A 89 -18.58 8.77 5.56
CA ASP A 89 -18.13 10.10 5.12
C ASP A 89 -16.59 10.27 5.16
N ILE A 90 -15.84 9.26 5.63
CA ILE A 90 -14.37 9.25 5.56
C ILE A 90 -13.88 9.21 4.10
N GLY A 91 -14.60 8.55 3.18
CA GLY A 91 -14.20 8.48 1.78
C GLY A 91 -14.22 9.82 1.04
N ALA A 92 -14.99 10.79 1.53
CA ALA A 92 -15.02 12.16 1.01
C ALA A 92 -13.71 12.92 1.29
N SER A 93 -12.80 12.38 2.12
CA SER A 93 -11.64 13.09 2.66
C SER A 93 -10.35 13.02 1.84
N ALA A 94 -10.30 12.29 0.71
CA ALA A 94 -9.21 12.45 -0.27
C ALA A 94 -9.10 13.88 -0.81
N VAL A 95 -10.16 14.67 -0.56
CA VAL A 95 -10.32 16.09 -0.83
C VAL A 95 -9.58 16.97 0.21
N SER A 96 -9.03 16.46 1.32
CA SER A 96 -8.64 17.29 2.47
C SER A 96 -7.54 18.32 2.23
N VAL A 97 -6.44 17.96 1.56
CA VAL A 97 -5.30 18.87 1.33
C VAL A 97 -5.63 19.86 0.23
N ALA A 98 -6.24 19.37 -0.86
CA ALA A 98 -6.74 20.22 -1.95
C ALA A 98 -7.80 21.20 -1.45
N PHE A 99 -8.71 20.73 -0.61
CA PHE A 99 -9.74 21.55 0.03
C PHE A 99 -9.14 22.54 1.00
N ALA A 100 -8.21 22.14 1.86
CA ALA A 100 -7.56 23.06 2.79
C ALA A 100 -6.78 24.15 2.05
N ALA A 101 -6.05 23.79 1.00
CA ALA A 101 -5.39 24.75 0.12
C ALA A 101 -6.39 25.71 -0.53
N CYS A 102 -7.52 25.20 -1.04
CA CYS A 102 -8.60 26.02 -1.58
C CYS A 102 -9.26 26.92 -0.52
N THR A 103 -9.48 26.43 0.69
CA THR A 103 -10.09 27.18 1.80
C THR A 103 -9.16 28.32 2.23
N LEU A 104 -7.86 28.05 2.38
CA LEU A 104 -6.84 29.08 2.61
C LEU A 104 -6.83 30.12 1.49
N ALA A 105 -6.87 29.67 0.24
CA ALA A 105 -6.91 30.57 -0.90
C ALA A 105 -8.12 31.51 -0.86
N ARG A 106 -9.30 31.03 -0.45
CA ARG A 106 -10.50 31.87 -0.30
C ARG A 106 -10.44 32.86 0.87
N GLN A 107 -9.60 32.60 1.88
CA GLN A 107 -9.39 33.55 2.98
C GLN A 107 -8.47 34.71 2.57
N ILE A 108 -7.57 34.47 1.62
CA ILE A 108 -6.58 35.45 1.15
C ILE A 108 -7.08 36.20 -0.09
N PHE A 109 -7.78 35.52 -0.99
CA PHE A 109 -8.23 36.04 -2.27
C PHE A 109 -9.76 36.10 -2.35
N GLU A 110 -10.30 37.24 -2.77
CA GLU A 110 -11.76 37.46 -2.90
C GLU A 110 -12.42 36.51 -3.91
N SER A 111 -11.72 36.16 -4.99
CA SER A 111 -12.20 35.21 -5.99
C SER A 111 -11.10 34.33 -6.56
N LEU A 112 -11.36 33.02 -6.61
CA LEU A 112 -10.46 32.05 -7.26
C LEU A 112 -10.57 32.04 -8.79
N SER A 113 -11.54 32.77 -9.38
CA SER A 113 -11.66 32.84 -10.85
C SER A 113 -10.59 33.74 -11.49
N THR A 114 -10.03 34.68 -10.72
CA THR A 114 -9.06 35.68 -11.20
C THR A 114 -7.62 35.32 -10.87
N VAL A 115 -7.41 34.36 -9.96
CA VAL A 115 -6.08 33.94 -9.54
C VAL A 115 -5.43 32.98 -10.53
N THR A 116 -4.12 33.05 -10.61
CA THR A 116 -3.29 32.08 -11.33
C THR A 116 -2.67 31.11 -10.35
N VAL A 117 -2.87 29.80 -10.57
CA VAL A 117 -2.32 28.74 -9.72
C VAL A 117 -1.13 28.07 -10.40
N LEU A 118 0.01 28.00 -9.71
CA LEU A 118 1.17 27.21 -10.10
C LEU A 118 1.24 25.93 -9.27
N LEU A 119 1.16 24.79 -9.95
CA LEU A 119 1.31 23.46 -9.37
C LEU A 119 2.71 22.95 -9.66
N VAL A 120 3.47 22.60 -8.63
CA VAL A 120 4.84 22.10 -8.76
C VAL A 120 4.86 20.60 -8.48
N GLY A 121 5.14 19.83 -9.53
CA GLY A 121 5.03 18.38 -9.57
C GLY A 121 3.86 17.91 -10.45
N ALA A 122 3.80 16.60 -10.67
CA ALA A 122 2.68 15.92 -11.31
C ALA A 122 2.47 14.55 -10.65
N GLY A 123 2.50 14.54 -9.31
CA GLY A 123 2.15 13.38 -8.50
C GLY A 123 0.65 13.33 -8.20
N GLU A 124 0.20 12.24 -7.62
CA GLU A 124 -1.20 11.99 -7.26
C GLU A 124 -1.84 13.14 -6.47
N THR A 125 -1.09 13.74 -5.53
CA THR A 125 -1.56 14.90 -4.75
C THR A 125 -1.83 16.11 -5.64
N ILE A 126 -0.91 16.44 -6.56
CA ILE A 126 -1.09 17.55 -7.49
C ILE A 126 -2.23 17.27 -8.46
N GLU A 127 -2.38 16.03 -8.93
CA GLU A 127 -3.51 15.63 -9.79
C GLU A 127 -4.86 15.88 -9.10
N LEU A 128 -5.00 15.49 -7.83
CA LEU A 128 -6.21 15.72 -7.05
C LEU A 128 -6.48 17.22 -6.84
N VAL A 129 -5.45 17.98 -6.47
CA VAL A 129 -5.53 19.43 -6.30
C VAL A 129 -5.98 20.11 -7.60
N ALA A 130 -5.37 19.75 -8.73
CA ALA A 130 -5.68 20.32 -10.03
C ALA A 130 -7.15 20.10 -10.43
N ARG A 131 -7.65 18.86 -10.28
CA ARG A 131 -9.05 18.52 -10.56
C ARG A 131 -10.01 19.31 -9.66
N HIS A 132 -9.68 19.40 -8.37
CA HIS A 132 -10.51 20.13 -7.41
C HIS A 132 -10.55 21.64 -7.68
N LEU A 133 -9.43 22.25 -8.05
CA LEU A 133 -9.38 23.65 -8.47
C LEU A 133 -10.19 23.89 -9.75
N ARG A 134 -10.17 22.93 -10.68
CA ARG A 134 -10.96 22.99 -11.91
C ARG A 134 -12.47 22.96 -11.63
N GLU A 135 -12.92 22.09 -10.73
CA GLU A 135 -14.32 22.04 -10.27
C GLU A 135 -14.77 23.38 -9.66
N HIS A 136 -13.85 24.08 -8.98
CA HIS A 136 -14.08 25.39 -8.38
C HIS A 136 -13.86 26.59 -9.32
N LYS A 137 -13.77 26.32 -10.64
CA LYS A 137 -13.71 27.33 -11.71
C LYS A 137 -12.46 28.22 -11.68
N VAL A 138 -11.33 27.71 -11.21
CA VAL A 138 -10.03 28.35 -11.44
C VAL A 138 -9.74 28.36 -12.94
N GLN A 139 -9.45 29.54 -13.49
CA GLN A 139 -9.30 29.71 -14.94
C GLN A 139 -7.88 29.47 -15.43
N LYS A 140 -6.87 29.91 -14.65
CA LYS A 140 -5.47 29.86 -15.04
C LYS A 140 -4.69 28.92 -14.12
N MET A 141 -4.21 27.82 -14.70
CA MET A 141 -3.35 26.86 -14.01
C MET A 141 -2.09 26.65 -14.83
N ILE A 142 -0.97 26.55 -14.12
CA ILE A 142 0.36 26.25 -14.67
C ILE A 142 0.89 25.04 -13.91
N ILE A 143 1.43 24.04 -14.60
CA ILE A 143 2.01 22.84 -14.01
C ILE A 143 3.50 22.81 -14.36
N ALA A 144 4.34 22.93 -13.34
CA ALA A 144 5.78 22.77 -13.47
C ALA A 144 6.19 21.35 -13.10
N ASN A 145 6.86 20.63 -13.99
CA ASN A 145 7.31 19.27 -13.68
C ASN A 145 8.66 18.94 -14.32
N ARG A 146 9.38 17.98 -13.72
CA ARG A 146 10.66 17.49 -14.26
C ARG A 146 10.49 16.75 -15.58
N THR A 147 9.40 15.99 -15.71
CA THR A 147 9.08 15.21 -16.90
C THR A 147 7.81 15.80 -17.52
N ARG A 148 7.97 16.47 -18.66
CA ARG A 148 6.89 17.23 -19.30
C ARG A 148 5.72 16.32 -19.69
N GLU A 149 6.01 15.12 -20.16
CA GLU A 149 5.02 14.14 -20.63
C GLU A 149 4.05 13.73 -19.52
N ARG A 150 4.54 13.59 -18.27
CA ARG A 150 3.69 13.27 -17.12
C ARG A 150 2.76 14.41 -16.75
N ALA A 151 3.23 15.66 -16.88
CA ALA A 151 2.42 16.84 -16.61
C ALA A 151 1.43 17.13 -17.74
N GLN A 152 1.77 16.79 -19.00
CA GLN A 152 0.93 17.07 -20.16
C GLN A 152 -0.43 16.36 -20.08
N ALA A 153 -0.45 15.08 -19.69
CA ALA A 153 -1.71 14.34 -19.54
C ALA A 153 -2.66 15.01 -18.52
N LEU A 154 -2.13 15.46 -17.37
CA LEU A 154 -2.90 16.20 -16.38
C LEU A 154 -3.32 17.57 -16.91
N ALA A 155 -2.41 18.27 -17.59
CA ALA A 155 -2.65 19.61 -18.12
C ALA A 155 -3.75 19.62 -19.19
N ASP A 156 -3.77 18.64 -20.09
CA ASP A 156 -4.80 18.49 -21.11
C ASP A 156 -6.19 18.29 -20.47
N GLU A 157 -6.24 17.57 -19.35
CA GLU A 157 -7.47 17.31 -18.62
C GLU A 157 -8.03 18.56 -17.93
N VAL A 158 -7.18 19.31 -17.22
CA VAL A 158 -7.62 20.46 -16.43
C VAL A 158 -7.52 21.79 -17.17
N GLY A 159 -6.96 21.80 -18.39
CA GLY A 159 -6.72 23.00 -19.19
C GLY A 159 -5.59 23.87 -18.63
N ALA A 160 -4.49 23.27 -18.19
CA ALA A 160 -3.33 23.97 -17.65
C ALA A 160 -2.20 24.15 -18.69
N GLU A 161 -1.33 25.13 -18.46
CA GLU A 161 -0.07 25.27 -19.19
C GLU A 161 1.02 24.41 -18.53
N VAL A 162 1.85 23.72 -19.32
CA VAL A 162 2.99 22.95 -18.77
C VAL A 162 4.30 23.70 -18.97
N ILE A 163 5.06 23.87 -17.89
CA ILE A 163 6.40 24.47 -17.88
C ILE A 163 7.43 23.49 -17.28
N SER A 164 8.72 23.77 -17.51
CA SER A 164 9.80 23.03 -16.86
C SER A 164 10.06 23.58 -15.45
N LEU A 165 10.69 22.78 -14.58
CA LEU A 165 11.09 23.27 -13.24
C LEU A 165 12.06 24.46 -13.32
N SER A 166 12.88 24.55 -14.36
CA SER A 166 13.80 25.68 -14.58
C SER A 166 13.06 26.98 -14.90
N ASP A 167 11.84 26.91 -15.41
CA ASP A 167 11.05 28.10 -15.75
C ASP A 167 10.34 28.70 -14.53
N ILE A 168 10.36 28.02 -13.37
CA ILE A 168 9.65 28.47 -12.17
C ILE A 168 10.10 29.87 -11.76
N ASP A 169 11.41 30.19 -11.75
CA ASP A 169 11.91 31.52 -11.35
C ASP A 169 11.26 32.66 -12.16
N ALA A 170 11.10 32.45 -13.48
CA ALA A 170 10.50 33.44 -14.37
C ALA A 170 8.97 33.51 -14.27
N ARG A 171 8.31 32.39 -13.95
CA ARG A 171 6.84 32.26 -13.91
C ARG A 171 6.24 32.45 -12.51
N LEU A 172 7.07 32.47 -11.47
CA LEU A 172 6.65 32.68 -10.10
C LEU A 172 5.97 34.05 -9.91
N GLN A 173 6.33 35.04 -10.73
CA GLN A 173 5.70 36.36 -10.75
C GLN A 173 4.29 36.38 -11.36
N ASP A 174 3.83 35.29 -11.99
CA ASP A 174 2.47 35.19 -12.53
C ASP A 174 1.51 34.48 -11.57
N ALA A 175 2.02 33.54 -10.75
CA ALA A 175 1.22 32.71 -9.84
C ALA A 175 0.85 33.36 -8.49
N ASP A 176 -0.43 33.56 -8.21
CA ASP A 176 -0.90 34.08 -6.91
C ASP A 176 -0.90 32.97 -5.84
N ILE A 177 -1.14 31.73 -6.27
CA ILE A 177 -1.15 30.54 -5.43
C ILE A 177 -0.15 29.54 -6.00
N ILE A 178 0.71 29.00 -5.14
CA ILE A 178 1.70 28.00 -5.45
C ILE A 178 1.41 26.78 -4.58
N ILE A 179 1.27 25.61 -5.19
CA ILE A 179 1.08 24.35 -4.49
C ILE A 179 2.15 23.37 -4.95
N SER A 180 3.02 22.94 -4.03
CA SER A 180 4.13 22.05 -4.32
C SER A 180 3.97 20.68 -3.66
N SER A 181 4.27 19.63 -4.42
CA SER A 181 4.34 18.26 -3.94
C SER A 181 5.22 17.45 -4.88
N THR A 182 6.54 17.56 -4.71
CA THR A 182 7.52 16.76 -5.43
C THR A 182 8.25 15.75 -4.54
N ALA A 183 9.09 14.93 -5.15
CA ALA A 183 10.01 14.03 -4.48
C ALA A 183 11.46 14.55 -4.53
N SER A 184 11.64 15.87 -4.59
CA SER A 184 12.96 16.48 -4.63
C SER A 184 13.65 16.35 -3.26
N PRO A 185 14.94 15.97 -3.22
CA PRO A 185 15.70 15.95 -1.96
C PRO A 185 16.10 17.35 -1.49
N LEU A 186 16.03 18.36 -2.36
CA LEU A 186 16.38 19.75 -2.09
C LEU A 186 15.20 20.67 -2.44
N PRO A 187 15.02 21.79 -1.71
CA PRO A 187 14.03 22.80 -2.04
C PRO A 187 14.18 23.30 -3.48
N ILE A 188 13.06 23.40 -4.19
CA ILE A 188 12.96 23.90 -5.57
C ILE A 188 12.72 25.41 -5.54
N ILE A 189 11.94 25.90 -4.58
CA ILE A 189 11.58 27.31 -4.45
C ILE A 189 12.35 27.91 -3.27
N GLY A 190 13.34 28.72 -3.59
CA GLY A 190 14.14 29.43 -2.59
C GLY A 190 13.64 30.83 -2.27
N LYS A 191 14.06 31.37 -1.13
CA LYS A 191 13.72 32.72 -0.65
C LYS A 191 13.99 33.80 -1.70
N GLY A 192 15.17 33.78 -2.32
CA GLY A 192 15.56 34.78 -3.30
C GLY A 192 14.68 34.77 -4.56
N MET A 193 14.14 33.60 -4.94
CA MET A 193 13.19 33.47 -6.05
C MET A 193 11.87 34.18 -5.72
N VAL A 194 11.34 33.94 -4.53
CA VAL A 194 10.09 34.56 -4.05
C VAL A 194 10.25 36.06 -3.85
N GLU A 195 11.39 36.53 -3.31
CA GLU A 195 11.68 37.96 -3.16
C GLU A 195 11.65 38.70 -4.51
N ARG A 196 12.27 38.13 -5.55
CA ARG A 196 12.23 38.70 -6.90
C ARG A 196 10.83 38.72 -7.49
N ALA A 197 10.09 37.63 -7.32
CA ALA A 197 8.71 37.53 -7.78
C ALA A 197 7.83 38.60 -7.11
N LEU A 198 7.86 38.71 -5.78
CA LEU A 198 7.10 39.73 -5.05
C LEU A 198 7.42 41.15 -5.53
N LYS A 199 8.71 41.45 -5.76
CA LYS A 199 9.13 42.76 -6.27
C LYS A 199 8.54 43.06 -7.65
N ASN A 200 8.57 42.11 -8.56
CA ASN A 200 8.02 42.26 -9.91
C ASN A 200 6.49 42.40 -9.90
N ARG A 201 5.84 41.80 -8.91
CA ARG A 201 4.38 41.85 -8.69
C ARG A 201 3.90 43.03 -7.85
N ARG A 202 4.75 44.04 -7.60
CA ARG A 202 4.42 45.20 -6.75
C ARG A 202 3.96 44.79 -5.34
N ASN A 203 4.55 43.72 -4.79
CA ASN A 203 4.26 43.15 -3.47
C ASN A 203 2.82 42.66 -3.27
N GLN A 204 2.12 42.28 -4.34
CA GLN A 204 0.86 41.55 -4.22
C GLN A 204 1.07 40.22 -3.47
N PRO A 205 0.11 39.79 -2.63
CA PRO A 205 0.25 38.62 -1.79
C PRO A 205 0.38 37.34 -2.60
N MET A 206 1.20 36.42 -2.10
CA MET A 206 1.41 35.10 -2.66
C MET A 206 1.13 34.04 -1.59
N LEU A 207 0.29 33.06 -1.92
CA LEU A 207 0.05 31.89 -1.08
C LEU A 207 0.92 30.74 -1.56
N LEU A 208 1.74 30.16 -0.68
CA LEU A 208 2.55 28.98 -0.94
C LEU A 208 2.08 27.85 -0.03
N VAL A 209 1.76 26.71 -0.62
CA VAL A 209 1.31 25.51 0.07
C VAL A 209 2.28 24.38 -0.26
N ASP A 210 3.14 24.03 0.70
CA ASP A 210 4.16 22.99 0.55
C ASP A 210 3.72 21.68 1.21
N ILE A 211 3.36 20.71 0.37
CA ILE A 211 2.87 19.39 0.78
C ILE A 211 4.00 18.34 0.65
N ALA A 212 5.21 18.75 0.24
CA ALA A 212 6.31 17.82 0.02
C ALA A 212 7.05 17.45 1.31
N VAL A 213 7.52 16.20 1.36
CA VAL A 213 8.43 15.70 2.40
C VAL A 213 9.54 14.88 1.72
N PRO A 214 10.79 15.37 1.64
CA PRO A 214 11.32 16.67 2.12
C PRO A 214 10.66 17.90 1.46
N ARG A 215 10.77 19.06 2.11
CA ARG A 215 10.13 20.33 1.69
C ARG A 215 10.61 20.81 0.32
N ASP A 216 9.67 21.28 -0.51
CA ASP A 216 9.97 21.90 -1.81
C ASP A 216 10.25 23.39 -1.69
N VAL A 217 9.81 24.03 -0.60
CA VAL A 217 9.96 25.47 -0.37
C VAL A 217 10.88 25.72 0.83
N GLU A 218 11.84 26.63 0.67
CA GLU A 218 12.70 27.05 1.79
C GLU A 218 11.87 27.67 2.93
N PRO A 219 12.06 27.24 4.20
CA PRO A 219 11.34 27.79 5.35
C PRO A 219 11.48 29.31 5.50
N GLU A 220 12.60 29.88 5.04
CA GLU A 220 12.89 31.31 5.08
C GLU A 220 11.95 32.14 4.20
N VAL A 221 11.25 31.53 3.24
CA VAL A 221 10.19 32.19 2.45
C VAL A 221 9.09 32.73 3.37
N GLY A 222 8.75 32.01 4.45
CA GLY A 222 7.73 32.44 5.41
C GLY A 222 8.10 33.71 6.21
N LYS A 223 9.35 34.20 6.09
CA LYS A 223 9.80 35.45 6.71
C LYS A 223 9.56 36.67 5.82
N LEU A 224 9.16 36.47 4.56
CA LEU A 224 8.91 37.56 3.62
C LEU A 224 7.54 38.18 3.85
N ALA A 225 7.48 39.51 3.84
CA ALA A 225 6.20 40.21 3.85
C ALA A 225 5.42 39.87 2.57
N ASN A 226 4.13 39.54 2.73
CA ASN A 226 3.22 39.15 1.65
C ASN A 226 3.50 37.78 1.00
N ALA A 227 4.37 36.94 1.57
CA ALA A 227 4.43 35.51 1.23
C ALA A 227 3.85 34.68 2.38
N TYR A 228 2.72 34.02 2.15
CA TYR A 228 2.06 33.17 3.13
C TYR A 228 2.45 31.72 2.85
N LEU A 229 3.40 31.17 3.60
CA LEU A 229 3.84 29.79 3.47
C LEU A 229 3.11 28.90 4.48
N TYR A 230 2.43 27.88 3.97
CA TYR A 230 1.80 26.82 4.74
C TYR A 230 2.42 25.48 4.36
N SER A 231 2.67 24.65 5.37
CA SER A 231 3.12 23.27 5.19
C SER A 231 1.99 22.28 5.37
N VAL A 232 2.24 21.01 5.05
CA VAL A 232 1.29 19.92 5.29
C VAL A 232 0.78 19.89 6.74
N ASP A 233 1.65 20.18 7.72
CA ASP A 233 1.29 20.20 9.14
C ASP A 233 0.35 21.38 9.47
N ASP A 234 0.56 22.54 8.84
CA ASP A 234 -0.31 23.70 9.05
C ASP A 234 -1.71 23.46 8.48
N LEU A 235 -1.79 22.80 7.31
CA LEU A 235 -3.08 22.42 6.72
C LEU A 235 -3.86 21.46 7.61
N GLN A 236 -3.18 20.52 8.27
CA GLN A 236 -3.81 19.58 9.19
C GLN A 236 -4.52 20.31 10.34
N SER A 237 -3.92 21.38 10.88
CA SER A 237 -4.54 22.18 11.95
C SER A 237 -5.86 22.81 11.51
N ILE A 238 -5.94 23.30 10.27
CA ILE A 238 -7.14 23.92 9.70
C ILE A 238 -8.22 22.87 9.43
N ILE A 239 -7.79 21.73 8.91
CA ILE A 239 -8.63 20.58 8.62
C ILE A 239 -9.27 20.00 9.92
N SER A 240 -8.55 20.05 11.04
CA SER A 240 -9.00 19.53 12.34
C SER A 240 -10.21 20.29 12.93
N HIS A 241 -10.54 21.49 12.44
CA HIS A 241 -11.68 22.27 12.93
C HIS A 241 -13.06 21.68 12.54
N ASN A 242 -13.12 20.68 11.65
CA ASN A 242 -14.32 19.88 11.35
C ASN A 242 -14.37 18.55 12.15
N LEU A 243 -13.87 18.56 13.38
CA LEU A 243 -13.67 17.36 14.21
C LEU A 243 -14.97 16.58 14.49
N ALA A 244 -16.10 17.27 14.70
CA ALA A 244 -17.34 16.64 15.17
C ALA A 244 -17.98 15.71 14.13
N GLN A 245 -18.06 16.13 12.86
CA GLN A 245 -18.55 15.28 11.77
C GLN A 245 -17.58 14.11 11.49
N ARG A 246 -16.28 14.33 11.69
CA ARG A 246 -15.24 13.31 11.47
C ARG A 246 -15.20 12.26 12.56
N GLN A 247 -15.43 12.65 13.81
CA GLN A 247 -15.51 11.70 14.92
C GLN A 247 -16.66 10.72 14.71
N ALA A 248 -17.82 11.22 14.26
CA ALA A 248 -18.97 10.37 13.96
C ALA A 248 -18.69 9.38 12.81
N ALA A 249 -18.11 9.86 11.71
CA ALA A 249 -17.74 9.01 10.58
C ALA A 249 -16.65 7.99 10.95
N ALA A 250 -15.66 8.41 11.76
CA ALA A 250 -14.60 7.52 12.26
C ALA A 250 -15.17 6.39 13.12
N VAL A 251 -16.13 6.67 14.02
CA VAL A 251 -16.78 5.64 14.84
C VAL A 251 -17.51 4.60 13.97
N GLU A 252 -18.21 5.04 12.92
CA GLU A 252 -18.87 4.14 11.98
C GLU A 252 -17.85 3.25 11.25
N ALA A 253 -16.76 3.83 10.77
CA ALA A 253 -15.71 3.07 10.10
C ALA A 253 -14.95 2.13 11.04
N GLU A 254 -14.73 2.51 12.30
CA GLU A 254 -14.16 1.64 13.32
C GLU A 254 -15.04 0.41 13.56
N THR A 255 -16.36 0.60 13.58
CA THR A 255 -17.32 -0.52 13.70
C THR A 255 -17.19 -1.51 12.55
N ILE A 256 -17.06 -1.00 11.30
CA ILE A 256 -16.84 -1.85 10.12
C ILE A 256 -15.52 -2.62 10.26
N VAL A 257 -14.44 -1.94 10.67
CA VAL A 257 -13.12 -2.57 10.79
C VAL A 257 -13.10 -3.64 11.89
N GLU A 258 -13.69 -3.38 13.06
CA GLU A 258 -13.74 -4.37 14.15
C GLU A 258 -14.54 -5.61 13.78
N GLN A 259 -15.68 -5.43 13.11
CA GLN A 259 -16.48 -6.55 12.62
C GLN A 259 -15.67 -7.42 11.67
N GLU A 260 -15.03 -6.82 10.66
CA GLU A 260 -14.30 -7.53 9.62
C GLU A 260 -13.01 -8.17 10.12
N ALA A 261 -12.31 -7.53 11.05
CA ALA A 261 -11.15 -8.11 11.73
C ALA A 261 -11.57 -9.36 12.52
N SER A 262 -12.69 -9.28 13.24
CA SER A 262 -13.25 -10.40 14.01
C SER A 262 -13.67 -11.56 13.11
N GLU A 263 -14.33 -11.27 11.99
CA GLU A 263 -14.72 -12.26 10.98
C GLU A 263 -13.50 -12.94 10.35
N PHE A 264 -12.47 -12.17 10.00
CA PHE A 264 -11.21 -12.72 9.48
C PHE A 264 -10.52 -13.62 10.51
N MET A 265 -10.45 -13.21 11.78
CA MET A 265 -9.86 -14.03 12.83
C MET A 265 -10.66 -15.31 13.09
N ALA A 266 -11.99 -15.27 12.96
CA ALA A 266 -12.84 -16.46 13.03
C ALA A 266 -12.55 -17.43 11.87
N TRP A 267 -12.42 -16.90 10.64
CA TRP A 267 -12.01 -17.68 9.48
C TRP A 267 -10.63 -18.32 9.67
N LEU A 268 -9.66 -17.57 10.21
CA LEU A 268 -8.30 -18.07 10.45
C LEU A 268 -8.28 -19.24 11.45
N ARG A 269 -9.07 -19.14 12.53
CA ARG A 269 -9.26 -20.24 13.50
C ARG A 269 -9.86 -21.49 12.83
N ALA A 270 -10.86 -21.31 11.97
CA ALA A 270 -11.49 -22.42 11.25
C ALA A 270 -10.52 -23.13 10.28
N GLN A 271 -9.61 -22.40 9.64
CA GLN A 271 -8.57 -23.00 8.80
C GLN A 271 -7.54 -23.82 9.62
N GLY A 272 -7.12 -23.30 10.78
CA GLY A 272 -6.21 -24.03 11.67
C GLY A 272 -6.79 -25.38 12.11
N ALA A 273 -8.09 -25.42 12.43
CA ALA A 273 -8.78 -26.68 12.76
C ALA A 273 -8.81 -27.67 11.57
N SER A 274 -8.94 -27.19 10.33
CA SER A 274 -8.93 -28.02 9.12
C SER A 274 -7.57 -28.66 8.84
N GLU A 275 -6.47 -27.94 9.11
CA GLU A 275 -5.10 -28.48 9.03
C GLU A 275 -4.88 -29.58 10.08
N THR A 276 -5.30 -29.36 11.33
CA THR A 276 -5.24 -30.39 12.40
C THR A 276 -6.09 -31.62 12.05
N ILE A 277 -7.27 -31.43 11.47
CA ILE A 277 -8.13 -32.55 11.02
C ILE A 277 -7.48 -33.33 9.87
N ARG A 278 -6.81 -32.66 8.93
CA ARG A 278 -6.05 -33.33 7.85
C ARG A 278 -4.87 -34.12 8.39
N GLU A 279 -4.10 -33.54 9.31
CA GLU A 279 -3.00 -34.25 9.98
C GLU A 279 -3.52 -35.47 10.75
N TYR A 280 -4.60 -35.32 11.50
CA TYR A 280 -5.23 -36.43 12.22
C TYR A 280 -5.73 -37.53 11.27
N ARG A 281 -6.36 -37.17 10.15
CA ARG A 281 -6.79 -38.14 9.13
C ARG A 281 -5.62 -38.85 8.49
N SER A 282 -4.55 -38.12 8.14
CA SER A 282 -3.33 -38.70 7.58
C SER A 282 -2.64 -39.65 8.55
N GLN A 283 -2.55 -39.30 9.83
CA GLN A 283 -2.04 -40.19 10.88
C GLN A 283 -2.93 -41.42 11.05
N SER A 284 -4.25 -41.26 11.03
CA SER A 284 -5.20 -42.37 11.12
C SER A 284 -5.09 -43.32 9.92
N GLU A 285 -4.93 -42.79 8.71
CA GLU A 285 -4.70 -43.57 7.50
C GLU A 285 -3.34 -44.29 7.51
N GLN A 286 -2.29 -43.66 8.03
CA GLN A 286 -0.98 -44.31 8.22
C GLN A 286 -1.06 -45.45 9.24
N ILE A 287 -1.76 -45.27 10.36
CA ILE A 287 -1.98 -46.32 11.36
C ILE A 287 -2.78 -47.47 10.76
N ARG A 288 -3.83 -47.17 9.98
CA ARG A 288 -4.65 -48.16 9.29
C ARG A 288 -3.83 -48.95 8.26
N GLY A 289 -3.09 -48.26 7.39
CA GLY A 289 -2.19 -48.89 6.43
C GLY A 289 -1.11 -49.75 7.07
N ARG A 290 -0.58 -49.35 8.23
CA ARG A 290 0.40 -50.13 9.00
C ARG A 290 -0.21 -51.39 9.63
N THR A 291 -1.47 -51.31 10.08
CA THR A 291 -2.21 -52.44 10.66
C THR A 291 -2.63 -53.43 9.58
N ASP A 292 -3.05 -52.95 8.40
CA ASP A 292 -3.39 -53.77 7.24
C ASP A 292 -2.14 -54.48 6.69
N TYR A 293 -0.98 -53.81 6.67
CA TYR A 293 0.30 -54.41 6.30
C TYR A 293 0.78 -55.47 7.31
N GLN A 294 0.60 -55.24 8.62
CA GLN A 294 0.93 -56.23 9.65
C GLN A 294 -0.01 -57.44 9.65
N SER A 295 -1.29 -57.23 9.33
CA SER A 295 -2.28 -58.31 9.21
C SER A 295 -2.09 -59.14 7.94
N ALA A 296 -1.54 -58.56 6.88
CA ALA A 296 -1.14 -59.27 5.67
C ALA A 296 0.14 -60.11 5.84
N VAL A 297 0.92 -59.90 6.92
CA VAL A 297 2.26 -60.50 7.12
C VAL A 297 2.33 -61.45 8.34
N GLY A 298 1.23 -62.10 8.74
CA GLY A 298 1.34 -63.38 9.49
C GLY A 298 0.07 -63.87 10.22
N PRO A 299 -0.09 -65.18 10.51
CA PRO A 299 0.93 -66.24 10.44
C PRO A 299 0.65 -67.32 9.38
N SER A 300 1.66 -67.65 8.57
CA SER A 300 1.72 -68.86 7.75
C SER A 300 1.91 -70.09 8.65
N THR A 301 0.84 -70.52 9.32
CA THR A 301 0.84 -71.81 10.04
C THR A 301 -0.47 -72.57 9.82
N GLY A 302 -0.45 -73.52 8.89
CA GLY A 302 -1.15 -74.80 9.08
C GLY A 302 -2.31 -75.14 8.14
N ARG A 303 -2.02 -76.09 7.24
CA ARG A 303 -2.87 -77.18 6.70
C ARG A 303 -3.70 -76.85 5.43
N ARG A 304 -3.79 -77.71 4.40
CA ARG A 304 -3.44 -79.15 4.26
C ARG A 304 -3.53 -79.59 2.77
N CYS A 305 -3.06 -80.83 2.51
CA CYS A 305 -3.32 -81.76 1.39
C CYS A 305 -2.15 -81.91 0.38
N ALA A 306 -1.32 -82.94 0.50
CA ALA A 306 -1.56 -84.34 0.12
C ALA A 306 -1.52 -84.56 -1.40
N SER A 307 -0.34 -84.89 -1.92
CA SER A 307 -0.08 -85.98 -2.89
C SER A 307 1.30 -85.79 -3.51
N HIS A 308 2.25 -86.64 -3.12
CA HIS A 308 3.21 -87.35 -3.98
C HIS A 308 4.34 -87.92 -3.12
N LEU A 309 4.08 -89.11 -2.59
CA LEU A 309 5.11 -90.12 -2.40
C LEU A 309 5.07 -91.00 -3.65
N ALA A 310 5.91 -90.68 -4.63
CA ALA A 310 6.37 -91.63 -5.64
C ALA A 310 7.64 -91.05 -6.28
N GLY A 311 8.73 -91.80 -6.25
CA GLY A 311 9.85 -91.59 -7.17
C GLY A 311 11.07 -90.90 -6.57
N SER A 312 11.86 -91.68 -5.84
CA SER A 312 13.31 -91.58 -5.77
C SER A 312 14.00 -91.50 -7.15
N GLY A 313 15.07 -90.70 -7.25
CA GLY A 313 16.07 -90.71 -8.35
C GLY A 313 16.56 -89.30 -8.65
N MET A 314 17.86 -88.98 -8.44
CA MET A 314 18.87 -88.77 -9.53
C MET A 314 18.42 -87.68 -10.53
N GLU A 315 19.07 -86.54 -10.74
CA GLU A 315 20.49 -86.30 -11.06
C GLU A 315 20.76 -84.77 -11.11
N THR A 316 22.06 -84.43 -11.19
CA THR A 316 22.76 -83.21 -11.64
C THR A 316 21.99 -82.25 -12.58
N ASP A 317 22.21 -80.93 -12.68
CA ASP A 317 23.47 -80.24 -12.99
C ASP A 317 23.27 -78.68 -13.00
N GLN A 318 24.37 -77.94 -13.13
CA GLN A 318 24.61 -76.48 -13.12
C GLN A 318 23.80 -75.56 -14.08
N PRO A 319 23.87 -74.20 -13.92
CA PRO A 319 23.09 -73.19 -14.67
C PRO A 319 23.77 -72.73 -15.99
N PRO A 320 23.09 -71.95 -16.86
CA PRO A 320 23.58 -70.57 -17.08
C PRO A 320 22.56 -69.50 -17.56
N ASP A 321 22.96 -68.25 -17.31
CA ASP A 321 22.95 -67.03 -18.14
C ASP A 321 21.73 -66.44 -18.89
N SER A 322 21.57 -65.14 -18.59
CA SER A 322 21.38 -64.00 -19.50
C SER A 322 20.23 -63.99 -20.51
N CYS A 323 19.43 -62.92 -20.46
CA CYS A 323 19.20 -62.09 -21.64
C CYS A 323 18.65 -60.71 -21.26
N ALA A 324 19.41 -59.69 -21.65
CA ALA A 324 18.95 -58.33 -21.81
C ALA A 324 17.92 -58.24 -22.94
N ASN A 325 17.01 -57.26 -22.87
CA ASN A 325 16.72 -56.44 -24.03
C ASN A 325 16.05 -55.12 -23.63
N GLU A 326 16.70 -54.04 -24.05
CA GLU A 326 16.14 -52.71 -24.29
C GLU A 326 14.96 -52.78 -25.27
N ILE A 327 14.13 -51.73 -25.32
CA ILE A 327 13.76 -50.97 -26.53
C ILE A 327 12.72 -49.88 -26.18
N THR A 328 13.18 -48.62 -26.29
CA THR A 328 12.54 -47.39 -26.86
C THR A 328 11.12 -46.99 -26.44
N SER A 329 10.90 -45.85 -25.78
CA SER A 329 10.84 -44.46 -26.32
C SER A 329 9.70 -44.16 -27.29
N THR A 330 8.74 -43.33 -26.84
CA THR A 330 8.05 -42.23 -27.56
C THR A 330 7.10 -41.57 -26.54
N GLY A 331 6.98 -40.27 -26.33
CA GLY A 331 7.49 -39.11 -27.06
C GLY A 331 6.37 -38.24 -27.62
N CYS A 332 5.67 -37.49 -26.74
CA CYS A 332 4.93 -36.23 -27.00
C CYS A 332 3.74 -36.24 -27.99
N PRO A 333 2.91 -35.17 -28.07
CA PRO A 333 3.07 -33.77 -27.59
C PRO A 333 2.67 -33.50 -26.15
#